data_AF-A0A536G364-F1
#
_entry.id   AF-A0A536G364-F1
#
_cell.length_a   1.000
_cell.length_b   1.000
_cell.length_c   1.000
_cell.angle_alpha   90.00
_cell.angle_beta   90.00
_cell.angle_gamma   90.00
#
_symmetry.space_group_name_H-M   'P 1'
#
loop_
_entity.id
_entity.type
_entity.pdbx_description
1 polymer ?
#
loop_
_entity_poly.entity_id
_entity_poly.type
_entity_poly.pdbx_seq_one_letter_code
_entity_poly.pdbx_strand_id
1 'polypeptide(L)'
;MRRNVRPAPLERSSRRHGEAGQNLVEFALGITVFLTLLIGLVDLARAAFLFNGVSEAAREIARVTSVHPGSTSLGSSTETANAVAAERALVPGLSVTSYTCLDLDGSTVTGTCQPGDWVKVSVQTSFEPILPLLTAFGPISFSTASSAKIQ
;
A
#
# COMPACT_ATOMS: atom_id res chain seq x y z
N MET A 1 73.80 -53.56 -22.56
CA MET A 1 73.15 -53.28 -21.26
C MET A 1 72.13 -52.16 -21.46
N ARG A 2 70.86 -52.49 -21.77
CA ARG A 2 69.78 -51.51 -22.01
C ARG A 2 69.02 -51.27 -20.71
N ARG A 3 69.05 -50.04 -20.16
CA ARG A 3 68.25 -49.67 -18.99
C ARG A 3 66.83 -49.31 -19.47
N ASN A 4 65.85 -50.11 -19.04
CA ASN A 4 64.43 -49.80 -19.16
C ASN A 4 64.08 -48.70 -18.16
N VAL A 5 63.75 -47.51 -18.65
CA VAL A 5 63.19 -46.43 -17.83
C VAL A 5 61.68 -46.60 -17.82
N ARG A 6 61.10 -46.92 -16.65
CA ARG A 6 59.65 -46.94 -16.45
C ARG A 6 59.18 -45.49 -16.18
N PRO A 7 58.13 -44.98 -16.85
CA PRO A 7 57.59 -43.67 -16.51
C PRO A 7 56.90 -43.73 -15.14
N ALA A 8 57.12 -42.70 -14.33
CA ALA A 8 56.49 -42.53 -13.02
C ALA A 8 54.97 -42.32 -13.18
N PRO A 9 54.14 -42.78 -12.22
CA PRO A 9 52.71 -42.52 -12.25
C PRO A 9 52.47 -41.02 -12.10
N LEU A 10 51.68 -40.43 -12.99
CA LEU A 10 51.20 -39.06 -12.83
C LEU A 10 50.25 -39.05 -11.63
N GLU A 11 50.70 -38.49 -10.50
CA GLU A 11 49.81 -38.16 -9.39
C GLU A 11 48.74 -37.21 -9.92
N ARG A 12 47.53 -37.74 -10.02
CA ARG A 12 46.33 -36.96 -10.33
C ARG A 12 46.07 -36.09 -9.11
N SER A 13 46.57 -34.86 -9.14
CA SER A 13 46.21 -33.80 -8.20
C SER A 13 44.68 -33.69 -8.17
N SER A 14 44.06 -34.33 -7.18
CA SER A 14 42.65 -34.22 -6.86
C SER A 14 42.41 -32.76 -6.49
N ARG A 15 41.89 -31.99 -7.44
CA ARG A 15 41.38 -30.64 -7.21
C ARG A 15 40.18 -30.76 -6.26
N ARG A 16 40.42 -30.66 -4.96
CA ARG A 16 39.40 -30.27 -3.96
C ARG A 16 38.95 -28.85 -4.30
N HIS A 17 38.02 -28.70 -5.24
CA HIS A 17 37.60 -27.41 -5.81
C HIS A 17 36.09 -27.14 -5.68
N GLY A 18 35.36 -27.77 -4.76
CA GLY A 18 33.89 -27.68 -4.73
C GLY A 18 33.26 -27.22 -3.41
N GLU A 19 33.72 -27.73 -2.27
CA GLU A 19 32.88 -27.72 -1.05
C GLU A 19 32.81 -26.36 -0.34
N ALA A 20 33.90 -25.60 -0.28
CA ALA A 20 33.93 -24.34 0.48
C ALA A 20 33.14 -23.19 -0.19
N GLY A 21 33.10 -23.17 -1.54
CA GLY A 21 32.35 -22.15 -2.29
C GLY A 21 30.86 -22.47 -2.41
N GLN A 22 30.50 -23.74 -2.43
CA GLN A 22 29.12 -24.20 -2.59
C GLN A 22 28.21 -23.77 -1.42
N ASN A 23 28.68 -23.92 -0.17
CA ASN A 23 27.91 -23.48 1.01
C ASN A 23 27.61 -21.98 0.99
N LEU A 24 28.54 -21.17 0.49
CA LEU A 24 28.36 -19.71 0.43
C LEU A 24 27.29 -19.34 -0.60
N VAL A 25 27.25 -20.04 -1.74
CA VAL A 25 26.22 -19.85 -2.77
C VAL A 25 24.84 -20.31 -2.29
N GLU A 26 24.76 -21.46 -1.62
CA GLU A 26 23.50 -21.98 -1.08
C GLU A 26 22.92 -21.04 0.00
N PHE A 27 23.78 -20.53 0.88
CA PHE A 27 23.39 -19.51 1.86
C PHE A 27 22.95 -18.20 1.19
N ALA A 28 23.67 -17.73 0.16
CA ALA A 28 23.33 -16.51 -0.57
C ALA A 28 21.95 -16.61 -1.26
N LEU A 29 21.61 -17.77 -1.82
CA LEU A 29 20.28 -18.00 -2.39
C LEU A 29 19.20 -18.06 -1.30
N GLY A 30 19.47 -18.76 -0.20
CA GLY A 30 18.55 -18.85 0.93
C GLY A 30 18.22 -17.49 1.56
N ILE A 31 19.25 -16.68 1.85
CA ILE A 31 19.05 -15.34 2.44
C ILE A 31 18.35 -14.39 1.47
N THR A 32 18.60 -14.50 0.15
CA THR A 32 17.91 -13.67 -0.85
C THR A 32 16.41 -13.96 -0.87
N VAL A 33 16.02 -15.23 -0.86
CA VAL A 33 14.60 -15.63 -0.80
C VAL A 33 13.98 -15.16 0.52
N PHE A 34 14.68 -15.37 1.64
CA PHE A 34 14.20 -14.94 2.96
C PHE A 34 13.98 -13.42 3.03
N LEU A 35 14.93 -12.61 2.57
CA LEU A 35 14.80 -11.14 2.52
C LEU A 35 13.66 -10.70 1.60
N THR A 36 13.47 -11.38 0.46
CA THR A 36 12.35 -11.09 -0.44
C THR A 36 11.00 -11.32 0.26
N LEU A 37 10.86 -12.42 0.99
CA LEU A 37 9.66 -12.70 1.78
C LEU A 37 9.45 -11.68 2.91
N LEU A 38 10.52 -11.27 3.60
CA LEU A 38 10.42 -10.24 4.63
C LEU A 38 9.97 -8.89 4.08
N ILE A 39 10.53 -8.43 2.95
CA ILE A 39 10.10 -7.17 2.33
C ILE A 39 8.63 -7.30 1.88
N GLY A 40 8.22 -8.45 1.34
CA GLY A 40 6.83 -8.71 1.01
C GLY A 40 5.88 -8.63 2.19
N LEU A 41 6.30 -9.12 3.36
CA LEU A 41 5.53 -8.98 4.60
C LEU A 41 5.42 -7.51 5.04
N VAL A 42 6.51 -6.74 4.93
CA VAL A 42 6.49 -5.30 5.23
C VAL A 42 5.54 -4.56 4.29
N ASP A 43 5.54 -4.87 3.00
CA ASP A 43 4.59 -4.27 2.05
C ASP A 43 3.14 -4.62 2.37
N LEU A 44 2.85 -5.87 2.75
CA LEU A 44 1.51 -6.27 3.18
C LEU A 44 1.06 -5.50 4.43
N ALA A 45 1.95 -5.34 5.42
CA ALA A 45 1.66 -4.59 6.63
C ALA A 45 1.40 -3.11 6.33
N ARG A 46 2.22 -2.49 5.46
CA ARG A 46 2.04 -1.10 5.01
C ARG A 46 0.73 -0.91 4.25
N ALA A 47 0.38 -1.83 3.37
CA ALA A 47 -0.87 -1.80 2.62
C ALA A 47 -2.09 -1.87 3.55
N ALA A 48 -2.07 -2.79 4.53
CA ALA A 48 -3.13 -2.90 5.53
C ALA A 48 -3.24 -1.63 6.41
N PHE A 49 -2.10 -1.07 6.82
CA PHE A 49 -2.09 0.19 7.60
C PHE A 49 -2.72 1.34 6.81
N LEU A 50 -2.33 1.51 5.54
CA LEU A 50 -2.90 2.54 4.67
C LEU A 50 -4.40 2.32 4.43
N PHE A 51 -4.84 1.09 4.19
CA PHE A 51 -6.26 0.80 4.00
C PHE A 51 -7.12 1.22 5.21
N ASN A 52 -6.63 0.95 6.42
CA ASN A 52 -7.30 1.39 7.64
C ASN A 52 -7.26 2.92 7.78
N GLY A 53 -6.11 3.55 7.54
CA GLY A 53 -5.98 5.01 7.58
C GLY A 53 -6.93 5.73 6.61
N VAL A 54 -7.06 5.23 5.38
CA VAL A 54 -7.99 5.78 4.38
C VAL A 54 -9.45 5.63 4.81
N SER A 55 -9.79 4.51 5.47
CA SER A 55 -11.14 4.25 6.00
C SER A 55 -11.49 5.17 7.17
N GLU A 56 -10.54 5.42 8.07
CA GLU A 56 -10.71 6.39 9.16
C GLU A 56 -10.81 7.83 8.63
N ALA A 57 -9.97 8.19 7.65
CA ALA A 57 -10.04 9.50 7.00
C ALA A 57 -11.41 9.76 6.38
N ALA A 58 -11.99 8.77 5.68
CA ALA A 58 -13.33 8.89 5.12
C ALA A 58 -14.39 9.17 6.20
N ARG A 59 -14.30 8.48 7.34
CA ARG A 59 -15.24 8.65 8.47
C ARG A 59 -15.10 10.02 9.11
N GLU A 60 -13.88 10.48 9.36
CA GLU A 60 -13.65 11.79 9.96
C GLU A 60 -14.14 12.92 9.04
N ILE A 61 -13.80 12.86 7.75
CA ILE A 61 -14.26 13.85 6.77
C ILE A 61 -15.79 13.82 6.65
N ALA A 62 -16.41 12.64 6.64
CA ALA A 62 -17.87 12.53 6.63
C ALA A 62 -18.51 13.13 7.89
N ARG A 63 -17.95 12.86 9.08
CA ARG A 63 -18.44 13.43 10.35
C ARG A 63 -18.35 14.95 10.37
N VAL A 64 -17.22 15.51 9.95
CA VAL A 64 -17.04 16.97 9.94
C VAL A 64 -17.95 17.61 8.90
N THR A 65 -18.07 17.00 7.72
CA THR A 65 -18.94 17.50 6.64
C THR A 65 -20.42 17.38 6.99
N SER A 66 -20.83 16.42 7.82
CA SER A 66 -22.23 16.29 8.22
C SER A 66 -22.68 17.42 9.16
N VAL A 67 -21.74 18.00 9.91
CA VAL A 67 -21.99 19.18 10.76
C VAL A 67 -21.76 20.48 9.98
N HIS A 68 -20.77 20.50 9.09
CA HIS A 68 -20.41 21.65 8.27
C HIS A 68 -20.49 21.31 6.78
N PRO A 69 -21.71 21.12 6.22
CA PRO A 69 -21.88 20.71 4.83
C PRO A 69 -21.37 21.73 3.81
N GLY A 70 -21.29 23.01 4.20
CA GLY A 70 -20.91 24.12 3.31
C GLY A 70 -22.12 24.82 2.71
N SER A 71 -21.95 26.10 2.35
CA SER A 71 -23.08 26.98 1.98
C SER A 71 -23.45 26.91 0.50
N THR A 72 -22.49 26.61 -0.37
CA THR A 72 -22.66 26.64 -1.84
C THR A 72 -22.58 25.26 -2.46
N SER A 73 -21.72 24.39 -1.94
CA SER A 73 -21.61 22.99 -2.35
C SER A 73 -21.22 22.10 -1.16
N LEU A 74 -21.62 20.83 -1.22
CA LEU A 74 -21.29 19.86 -0.18
C LEU A 74 -19.76 19.70 -0.06
N GLY A 75 -19.24 19.78 1.17
CA GLY A 75 -17.81 19.68 1.47
C GLY A 75 -17.00 20.96 1.23
N SER A 76 -17.64 22.11 0.98
CA SER A 76 -16.97 23.40 0.75
C SER A 76 -16.67 24.21 2.03
N SER A 77 -17.00 23.68 3.21
CA SER A 77 -16.74 24.38 4.48
C SER A 77 -15.25 24.43 4.82
N THR A 78 -14.87 25.46 5.58
CA THR A 78 -13.50 25.62 6.10
C THR A 78 -13.12 24.47 7.04
N GLU A 79 -14.09 23.96 7.80
CA GLU A 79 -13.91 22.87 8.75
C GLU A 79 -13.65 21.55 8.01
N THR A 80 -14.42 21.25 6.96
CA THR A 80 -14.16 20.08 6.11
C THR A 80 -12.80 20.19 5.44
N ALA A 81 -12.42 21.37 4.93
CA ALA A 81 -11.10 21.56 4.32
C ALA A 81 -9.95 21.31 5.32
N ASN A 82 -10.10 21.76 6.58
CA ASN A 82 -9.14 21.51 7.64
C ASN A 82 -9.06 20.03 8.04
N ALA A 83 -10.20 19.33 8.10
CA ALA A 83 -10.23 17.89 8.35
C ALA A 83 -9.51 17.13 7.23
N VAL A 84 -9.80 17.44 5.96
CA VAL A 84 -9.10 16.84 4.82
C VAL A 84 -7.59 17.11 4.87
N ALA A 85 -7.17 18.32 5.26
CA ALA A 85 -5.76 18.65 5.41
C ALA A 85 -5.08 17.86 6.53
N ALA A 86 -5.75 17.67 7.67
CA ALA A 86 -5.26 16.85 8.77
C ALA A 86 -5.11 15.38 8.37
N GLU A 87 -6.12 14.81 7.71
CA GLU A 87 -6.07 13.42 7.24
C GLU A 87 -5.00 13.19 6.17
N ARG A 88 -4.75 14.16 5.29
CA ARG A 88 -3.65 14.12 4.31
C ARG A 88 -2.26 14.10 4.94
N ALA A 89 -2.10 14.65 6.14
CA ALA A 89 -0.84 14.58 6.86
C ALA A 89 -0.57 13.17 7.43
N LEU A 90 -1.63 12.38 7.64
CA LEU A 90 -1.56 11.02 8.18
C LEU A 90 -1.54 9.95 7.08
N VAL A 91 -2.24 10.21 5.97
CA VAL A 91 -2.39 9.27 4.85
C VAL A 91 -1.74 9.87 3.59
N PRO A 92 -0.52 9.45 3.23
CA PRO A 92 0.14 9.89 2.01
C PRO A 92 -0.72 9.61 0.78
N GLY A 93 -0.80 10.56 -0.15
CA GLY A 93 -1.57 10.41 -1.40
C GLY A 93 -3.09 10.49 -1.25
N LEU A 94 -3.61 10.80 -0.06
CA LEU A 94 -5.05 10.89 0.18
C LEU A 94 -5.69 12.03 -0.65
N SER A 95 -6.73 11.67 -1.38
CA SER A 95 -7.56 12.58 -2.16
C SER A 95 -9.03 12.28 -1.97
N VAL A 96 -9.85 13.32 -1.82
CA VAL A 96 -11.31 13.17 -1.79
C VAL A 96 -11.78 13.15 -3.24
N THR A 97 -12.53 12.12 -3.62
CA THR A 97 -13.01 11.90 -4.98
C THR A 97 -14.40 12.48 -5.18
N SER A 98 -15.27 12.38 -4.18
CA SER A 98 -16.61 12.93 -4.26
C SER A 98 -17.24 13.19 -2.89
N TYR A 99 -18.13 14.18 -2.89
CA TYR A 99 -19.14 14.38 -1.86
C TYR A 99 -20.50 14.15 -2.50
N THR A 100 -21.32 13.27 -1.94
CA THR A 100 -22.66 12.98 -2.44
C THR A 100 -23.67 13.12 -1.32
N CYS A 101 -24.78 13.79 -1.60
CA CYS A 101 -25.91 13.88 -0.69
C CYS A 101 -26.86 12.70 -0.94
N LEU A 102 -27.32 12.03 0.11
CA LEU A 102 -28.24 10.90 0.04
C LEU A 102 -29.43 11.14 0.96
N ASP A 103 -30.64 10.79 0.52
CA ASP A 103 -31.83 10.79 1.38
C ASP A 103 -31.91 9.52 2.27
N LEU A 104 -33.01 9.37 3.01
CA LEU A 104 -33.27 8.21 3.87
C LEU A 104 -33.42 6.89 3.11
N ASP A 105 -33.78 6.95 1.82
CA ASP A 105 -33.92 5.80 0.94
C ASP A 105 -32.61 5.48 0.19
N GLY A 106 -31.56 6.27 0.42
CA GLY A 106 -30.24 6.13 -0.20
C GLY A 106 -30.16 6.68 -1.63
N SER A 107 -31.14 7.48 -2.06
CA SER A 107 -31.15 8.13 -3.37
C SER A 107 -30.37 9.44 -3.32
N THR A 108 -29.72 9.78 -4.43
CA THR A 108 -28.93 11.01 -4.52
C THR A 108 -29.84 12.24 -4.56
N VAL A 109 -29.66 13.14 -3.59
CA VAL A 109 -30.38 14.41 -3.56
C VAL A 109 -29.67 15.41 -4.47
N THR A 110 -30.41 15.99 -5.42
CA THR A 110 -29.92 17.03 -6.34
C THR A 110 -30.30 18.40 -5.78
N GLY A 111 -29.33 19.08 -5.15
CA GLY A 111 -29.53 20.41 -4.58
C GLY A 111 -28.80 20.59 -3.25
N THR A 112 -29.32 21.48 -2.40
CA THR A 112 -28.79 21.69 -1.06
C THR A 112 -29.23 20.55 -0.14
N CYS A 113 -28.27 19.85 0.48
CA CYS A 113 -28.57 18.87 1.51
C CYS A 113 -29.36 19.49 2.67
N GLN A 114 -30.36 18.79 3.15
CA GLN A 114 -31.18 19.23 4.28
C GLN A 114 -30.84 18.46 5.55
N PRO A 115 -31.13 19.01 6.74
CA PRO A 115 -31.07 18.26 7.99
C PRO A 115 -31.95 17.01 7.90
N GLY A 116 -31.36 15.84 8.16
CA GLY A 116 -32.02 14.55 7.93
C GLY A 116 -31.40 13.71 6.81
N ASP A 117 -30.80 14.36 5.81
CA ASP A 117 -30.05 13.72 4.73
C ASP A 117 -28.70 13.17 5.24
N TRP A 118 -28.03 12.42 4.38
CA TRP A 118 -26.73 11.81 4.64
C TRP A 118 -25.70 12.34 3.66
N VAL A 119 -24.54 12.75 4.16
CA VAL A 119 -23.37 12.99 3.32
C VAL A 119 -22.58 11.70 3.17
N LYS A 120 -22.33 11.27 1.93
CA LYS A 120 -21.39 10.22 1.56
C LYS A 120 -20.12 10.86 1.01
N VAL A 121 -18.99 10.60 1.67
CA VAL A 121 -17.66 11.04 1.26
C VAL A 121 -16.92 9.85 0.69
N SER A 122 -16.40 9.99 -0.51
CA SER A 122 -15.52 8.99 -1.13
C SER A 122 -14.10 9.53 -1.17
N VAL A 123 -13.14 8.72 -0.76
CA VAL A 123 -11.72 9.07 -0.72
C VAL A 123 -10.91 7.96 -1.37
N GLN A 124 -9.76 8.34 -1.92
CA GLN A 124 -8.81 7.42 -2.52
C GLN A 124 -7.37 7.73 -2.12
N THR A 125 -6.52 6.72 -2.14
CA THR A 125 -5.06 6.88 -2.12
C THR A 125 -4.41 5.86 -3.04
N SER A 126 -3.14 6.09 -3.38
CA SER A 126 -2.28 5.16 -4.12
C SER A 126 -1.21 4.58 -3.22
N PHE A 127 -1.04 3.27 -3.27
CA PHE A 127 0.04 2.53 -2.60
C PHE A 127 1.07 2.05 -3.63
N GLU A 128 2.34 2.34 -3.33
CA GLU A 128 3.48 1.84 -4.10
C GLU A 128 4.26 0.83 -3.23
N PRO A 129 4.31 -0.46 -3.65
CA PRO A 129 5.12 -1.47 -2.97
C PRO A 129 6.61 -1.15 -3.02
N ILE A 130 7.38 -1.63 -2.05
CA ILE A 130 8.84 -1.56 -2.07
C ILE A 130 9.42 -2.70 -2.92
N LEU A 131 8.76 -3.86 -2.94
CA LEU A 131 9.18 -5.00 -3.73
C LEU A 131 9.22 -4.65 -5.24
N PRO A 132 10.40 -4.68 -5.88
CA PRO A 132 10.53 -4.32 -7.30
C PRO A 132 9.70 -5.19 -8.25
N LEU A 133 9.43 -6.44 -7.85
CA LEU A 133 8.57 -7.34 -8.62
C LEU A 133 7.13 -6.82 -8.70
N LEU A 134 6.64 -6.14 -7.66
CA LEU A 134 5.30 -5.60 -7.61
C LEU A 134 5.20 -4.19 -8.22
N THR A 135 6.26 -3.38 -8.13
CA THR A 135 6.28 -2.03 -8.72
C THR A 135 6.16 -2.04 -10.24
N ALA A 136 6.53 -3.15 -10.91
CA ALA A 136 6.37 -3.33 -12.35
C ALA A 136 4.90 -3.26 -12.82
N PHE A 137 3.94 -3.49 -11.90
CA PHE A 137 2.51 -3.40 -12.18
C PHE A 137 1.91 -2.01 -11.92
N GLY A 138 2.74 -1.05 -11.47
CA GLY A 138 2.32 0.31 -11.14
C GLY A 138 1.66 0.44 -9.76
N PRO A 139 1.23 1.67 -9.39
CA PRO A 139 0.61 1.94 -8.10
C PRO A 139 -0.76 1.26 -7.98
N ILE A 140 -1.05 0.72 -6.80
CA ILE A 140 -2.35 0.12 -6.47
C ILE A 140 -3.21 1.20 -5.82
N SER A 141 -4.41 1.45 -6.35
CA SER A 141 -5.33 2.43 -5.75
C SER A 141 -6.29 1.77 -4.76
N PHE A 142 -6.44 2.40 -3.59
CA PHE A 142 -7.46 2.07 -2.61
C PHE A 142 -8.51 3.17 -2.61
N SER A 143 -9.78 2.79 -2.71
CA SER A 143 -10.92 3.70 -2.64
C SER A 143 -11.89 3.19 -1.58
N THR A 144 -12.36 4.09 -0.74
CA THR A 144 -13.37 3.80 0.29
C THR A 144 -14.34 4.96 0.40
N ALA A 145 -15.51 4.68 0.98
CA ALA A 145 -16.49 5.71 1.23
C ALA A 145 -17.09 5.55 2.62
N SER A 146 -17.47 6.67 3.23
CA SER A 146 -18.18 6.72 4.50
C SER A 146 -19.37 7.67 4.41
N SER A 147 -20.43 7.37 5.16
CA SER A 147 -21.64 8.18 5.21
C SER A 147 -21.94 8.63 6.63
N ALA A 148 -22.37 9.89 6.79
CA ALA A 148 -22.78 10.46 8.06
C ALA A 148 -24.05 11.32 7.89
N LYS A 149 -24.94 11.27 8.88
CA LYS A 149 -26.20 12.03 8.85
C LYS A 149 -25.95 13.51 9.13
N ILE A 150 -26.54 14.38 8.33
CA ILE A 150 -26.48 15.83 8.45
C ILE A 150 -27.36 16.29 9.62
N GLN A 151 -26.81 17.18 10.44
CA GLN A 151 -27.46 17.74 11.64
C GLN A 151 -28.24 19.02 11.35
#